data_AF-A0AA35WHH9-F1
#
_entry.id   AF-A0AA35WHH9-F1
#
_cell.length_a   1.000
_cell.length_b   1.000
_cell.length_c   1.000
_cell.angle_alpha   90.00
_cell.angle_beta   90.00
_cell.angle_gamma   90.00
#
_symmetry.space_group_name_H-M   'P 1'
#
loop_
_entity.id
_entity.type
_entity.pdbx_description
1 polymer ?
#
loop_
_entity_poly.entity_id
_entity_poly.type
_entity_poly.pdbx_seq_one_letter_code
_entity_poly.pdbx_strand_id
1 'polypeptide(L)'
;MWTLALALNNTITEFETNISLSDLAYEAGNMPNRNETFRMENFTYQNDVVMETMFKHLEDTDFLGVSGDVTFNEVGIRRVTQYLILQFRKNSSKRIVNEEIGVWSTNASLVYTKNSTEETTWPFGIPYDGVSVVIVINTVHASLTSIMIIFSTVGILFSVACLVFNFYFRNQT
;
A
#
# COMPACT_ATOMS: atom_id res chain seq x y z
N MET A 1 18.48 -23.98 5.37
CA MET A 1 18.85 -25.41 5.33
C MET A 1 17.94 -26.18 4.38
N TRP A 2 16.62 -26.25 4.63
CA TRP A 2 15.69 -26.95 3.73
C TRP A 2 15.67 -26.42 2.29
N THR A 3 15.62 -25.10 2.10
CA THR A 3 15.71 -24.45 0.78
C THR A 3 16.93 -24.93 -0.01
N LEU A 4 18.10 -24.81 0.61
CA LEU A 4 19.39 -25.17 0.00
C LEU A 4 19.45 -26.67 -0.31
N ALA A 5 18.97 -27.52 0.59
CA ALA A 5 18.98 -28.96 0.37
C ALA A 5 18.07 -29.36 -0.81
N LEU A 6 16.91 -28.73 -0.94
CA LEU A 6 15.98 -28.98 -2.05
C LEU A 6 16.57 -28.53 -3.39
N ALA A 7 17.07 -27.29 -3.45
CA ALA A 7 17.69 -26.76 -4.66
C ALA A 7 18.95 -27.55 -5.06
N LEU A 8 19.79 -27.93 -4.08
CA LEU A 8 20.97 -28.76 -4.34
C LEU A 8 20.59 -30.15 -4.84
N ASN A 9 19.56 -30.77 -4.26
CA ASN A 9 19.06 -32.06 -4.70
C ASN A 9 18.59 -31.99 -6.16
N ASN A 10 17.80 -30.97 -6.50
CA ASN A 10 17.33 -30.77 -7.88
C ASN A 10 18.49 -30.52 -8.85
N THR A 11 19.47 -29.73 -8.44
CA THR A 11 20.69 -29.45 -9.21
C THR A 11 21.46 -30.75 -9.49
N ILE A 12 21.69 -31.58 -8.47
CA ILE A 12 22.38 -32.87 -8.62
C ILE A 12 21.60 -33.78 -9.59
N THR A 13 20.28 -33.88 -9.42
CA THR A 13 19.45 -34.71 -10.32
C THR A 13 19.47 -34.22 -11.77
N GLU A 14 19.59 -32.91 -12.01
CA GLU A 14 19.69 -32.37 -13.38
C GLU A 14 21.03 -32.71 -14.01
N PHE A 15 22.14 -32.61 -13.26
CA PHE A 15 23.46 -33.01 -13.77
C PHE A 15 23.62 -34.52 -13.99
N GLU A 16 22.91 -35.34 -13.22
CA GLU A 16 22.88 -36.80 -13.42
C GLU A 16 22.05 -37.22 -14.65
N THR A 17 21.00 -36.46 -14.97
CA THR A 17 20.09 -36.80 -16.08
C THR A 17 20.47 -36.14 -17.40
N ASN A 18 21.11 -34.97 -17.37
CA ASN A 18 21.45 -34.18 -18.55
C ASN A 18 22.96 -34.23 -18.85
N ILE A 19 23.33 -35.15 -19.74
CA ILE A 19 24.73 -35.36 -20.18
C ILE A 19 25.32 -34.07 -20.80
N SER A 20 24.54 -33.33 -21.58
CA SER A 20 25.04 -32.10 -22.21
C SER A 20 25.37 -31.01 -21.19
N LEU A 21 24.56 -30.89 -20.14
CA LEU A 21 24.80 -29.94 -19.05
C LEU A 21 26.03 -30.35 -18.24
N SER A 22 26.23 -31.65 -18.02
CA SER A 22 27.45 -32.14 -17.36
C SER A 22 28.72 -31.86 -18.16
N ASP A 23 28.68 -32.01 -19.49
CA ASP A 23 29.81 -31.70 -20.36
C ASP A 23 30.18 -30.20 -20.26
N LEU A 24 29.17 -29.32 -20.31
CA LEU A 24 29.35 -27.88 -20.13
C LEU A 24 29.95 -27.54 -18.76
N ALA A 25 29.54 -28.23 -17.70
CA ALA A 25 30.11 -28.02 -16.37
C ALA A 25 31.59 -28.46 -16.30
N TYR A 26 31.99 -29.56 -16.94
CA TYR A 26 33.41 -29.95 -17.00
C TYR A 26 34.24 -28.94 -17.81
N GLU A 27 33.70 -28.44 -18.93
CA GLU A 27 34.34 -27.41 -19.75
C GLU A 27 34.51 -26.10 -18.96
N ALA A 28 33.47 -25.62 -18.30
CA ALA A 28 33.52 -24.41 -17.47
C ALA A 28 34.50 -24.54 -16.29
N GLY A 29 34.67 -25.74 -15.76
CA GLY A 29 35.64 -26.04 -14.70
C GLY A 29 37.09 -26.22 -15.17
N ASN A 30 37.40 -26.06 -16.47
CA ASN A 30 38.69 -26.40 -17.08
C ASN A 30 39.13 -27.85 -16.77
N MET A 31 38.18 -28.78 -16.68
CA MET A 31 38.44 -30.18 -16.38
C MET A 31 38.38 -31.03 -17.64
N PRO A 32 39.24 -32.07 -17.76
CA PRO A 32 39.14 -33.00 -18.87
C PRO A 32 37.80 -33.73 -18.82
N ASN A 33 37.00 -33.62 -19.88
CA ASN A 33 35.74 -34.35 -20.02
C ASN A 33 36.02 -35.87 -19.98
N ARG A 34 35.32 -36.59 -19.10
CA ARG A 34 35.53 -38.03 -18.87
C ARG A 34 34.45 -38.94 -19.47
N ASN A 35 33.51 -38.44 -20.28
CA ASN A 35 32.28 -39.18 -20.65
C ASN A 35 31.53 -39.69 -19.40
N GLU A 36 31.61 -38.93 -18.31
CA GLU A 36 30.98 -39.23 -17.03
C GLU A 36 30.03 -38.09 -16.69
N THR A 37 28.97 -38.36 -15.93
CA THR A 37 28.09 -37.31 -15.42
C THR A 37 28.84 -36.41 -14.44
N PHE A 38 28.43 -35.14 -14.36
CA PHE A 38 29.08 -34.18 -13.48
C PHE A 38 28.73 -34.49 -12.03
N ARG A 39 29.74 -34.72 -11.19
CA ARG A 39 29.58 -34.97 -9.76
C ARG A 39 29.89 -33.69 -8.99
N MET A 40 29.08 -33.37 -7.98
CA MET A 40 29.24 -32.15 -7.19
C MET A 40 30.59 -32.05 -6.44
N GLU A 41 31.25 -33.18 -6.21
CA GLU A 41 32.62 -33.25 -5.66
C GLU A 41 33.69 -32.61 -6.58
N ASN A 42 33.40 -32.51 -7.88
CA ASN A 42 34.28 -31.88 -8.88
C ASN A 42 33.99 -30.38 -9.05
N PHE A 43 33.20 -29.77 -8.17
CA PHE A 43 32.88 -28.35 -8.24
C PHE A 43 34.11 -27.46 -8.02
N THR A 44 34.23 -26.41 -8.83
CA THR A 44 35.25 -25.36 -8.71
C THR A 44 34.59 -23.99 -8.69
N TYR A 45 35.21 -23.01 -8.02
CA TYR A 45 34.71 -21.64 -7.96
C TYR A 45 34.62 -20.90 -9.30
N GLN A 46 35.23 -21.43 -10.36
CA GLN A 46 35.17 -20.88 -11.72
C GLN A 46 34.01 -21.46 -12.55
N ASN A 47 33.26 -22.42 -11.99
CA ASN A 47 32.21 -23.12 -12.73
C ASN A 47 30.89 -22.33 -12.71
N ASP A 48 30.76 -21.41 -13.66
CA ASP A 48 29.58 -20.57 -13.82
C ASP A 48 28.33 -21.40 -14.17
N VAL A 49 28.48 -22.53 -14.85
CA VAL A 49 27.37 -23.41 -15.25
C VAL A 49 26.69 -24.04 -14.03
N VAL A 50 27.47 -24.58 -13.09
CA VAL A 50 26.93 -25.13 -11.84
C VAL A 50 26.30 -24.05 -10.99
N MET A 51 26.91 -22.87 -10.93
CA MET A 51 26.37 -21.71 -10.22
C MET A 51 25.01 -21.30 -10.79
N GLU A 52 24.90 -21.08 -12.10
CA GLU A 52 23.68 -20.64 -12.77
C GLU A 52 22.56 -21.67 -12.63
N THR A 53 22.88 -22.96 -12.81
CA THR A 53 21.92 -24.06 -12.62
C THR A 53 21.39 -24.10 -11.19
N MET A 54 22.27 -23.93 -10.20
CA MET A 54 21.87 -23.90 -8.79
C MET A 54 21.00 -22.68 -8.47
N PHE A 55 21.31 -21.51 -9.00
CA PHE A 55 20.48 -20.31 -8.83
C PHE A 55 19.11 -20.45 -9.47
N LYS A 56 19.03 -21.07 -10.65
CA LYS A 56 17.75 -21.40 -11.30
C LYS A 56 16.88 -22.29 -10.40
N HIS A 57 17.45 -23.36 -9.83
CA HIS A 57 16.70 -24.22 -8.90
C HIS A 57 16.31 -23.52 -7.60
N LEU A 58 17.12 -22.58 -7.13
CA LEU A 58 16.75 -21.73 -5.99
C LEU A 58 15.59 -20.81 -6.31
N GLU A 59 15.53 -20.25 -7.52
CA GLU A 59 14.41 -19.43 -7.99
C GLU A 59 13.12 -20.25 -8.10
N ASP A 60 13.21 -21.45 -8.68
CA ASP A 60 12.10 -22.40 -8.85
C ASP A 60 11.67 -23.08 -7.54
N THR A 61 12.36 -22.81 -6.43
CA THR A 61 12.01 -23.41 -5.14
C THR A 61 10.72 -22.81 -4.60
N ASP A 62 9.73 -23.68 -4.40
CA ASP A 62 8.45 -23.37 -3.78
C ASP A 62 8.09 -24.47 -2.76
N PHE A 63 8.01 -24.10 -1.48
CA PHE A 63 7.54 -25.01 -0.43
C PHE A 63 7.06 -24.27 0.83
N LEU A 64 6.18 -24.95 1.56
CA LEU A 64 5.68 -24.48 2.86
C LEU A 64 6.70 -24.77 3.97
N GLY A 65 7.38 -23.72 4.44
CA GLY A 65 8.29 -23.77 5.58
C GLY A 65 7.62 -23.39 6.91
N VAL A 66 8.40 -23.42 7.99
CA VAL A 66 7.95 -22.97 9.33
C VAL A 66 7.56 -21.49 9.31
N SER A 67 8.23 -20.69 8.49
CA SER A 67 7.94 -19.27 8.28
C SER A 67 6.85 -19.01 7.23
N GLY A 68 6.02 -20.00 6.91
CA GLY A 68 5.09 -19.96 5.80
C GLY A 68 5.74 -20.27 4.47
N ASP A 69 5.09 -19.85 3.39
CA ASP A 69 5.50 -20.15 2.03
C ASP A 69 6.86 -19.52 1.70
N VAL A 70 7.74 -20.28 1.07
CA VAL A 70 9.11 -19.85 0.73
C VAL A 70 9.30 -19.95 -0.77
N THR A 71 9.24 -18.79 -1.42
CA THR A 71 9.55 -18.60 -2.84
C THR A 71 10.51 -17.43 -3.01
N PHE A 72 11.26 -17.42 -4.11
CA PHE A 72 12.24 -16.37 -4.41
C PHE A 72 11.85 -15.61 -5.69
N ASN A 73 12.48 -14.46 -5.92
CA ASN A 73 12.42 -13.75 -7.19
C ASN A 73 13.73 -13.96 -7.98
N GLU A 74 13.76 -13.47 -9.22
CA GLU A 74 14.92 -13.47 -10.13
C GLU A 74 16.21 -12.88 -9.52
N VAL A 75 16.08 -12.09 -8.45
CA VAL A 75 17.20 -11.42 -7.75
C VAL A 75 17.60 -12.16 -6.47
N GLY A 76 16.98 -13.31 -6.16
CA GLY A 76 17.24 -14.11 -4.97
C GLY A 76 16.63 -13.56 -3.67
N ILE A 77 15.74 -12.57 -3.76
CA ILE A 77 14.99 -12.04 -2.62
C ILE A 77 13.77 -12.91 -2.39
N ARG A 78 13.58 -13.36 -1.15
CA ARG A 78 12.39 -14.11 -0.76
C ARG A 78 11.13 -13.26 -0.98
N ARG A 79 10.14 -13.81 -1.69
CA ARG A 79 8.82 -13.20 -1.81
C ARG A 79 8.12 -13.26 -0.46
N VAL A 80 7.84 -12.09 0.09
CA VAL A 80 7.10 -11.95 1.34
C VAL A 80 5.62 -11.89 1.02
N THR A 81 4.86 -12.85 1.54
CA THR A 81 3.41 -12.92 1.33
C THR A 81 2.63 -12.10 2.35
N GLN A 82 3.21 -11.87 3.53
CA GLN A 82 2.55 -11.25 4.68
C GLN A 82 3.49 -10.33 5.46
N TYR A 83 2.99 -9.14 5.79
CA TYR A 83 3.65 -8.16 6.65
C TYR A 83 2.86 -7.99 7.94
N LEU A 84 3.57 -7.98 9.06
CA LEU A 84 2.99 -7.72 10.36
C LEU A 84 2.94 -6.21 10.61
N ILE A 85 1.77 -5.70 11.01
CA ILE A 85 1.59 -4.29 11.35
C ILE A 85 1.43 -4.15 12.86
N LEU A 86 2.30 -3.34 13.44
CA LEU A 86 2.34 -3.03 14.87
C LEU A 86 1.91 -1.59 15.12
N GLN A 87 1.14 -1.36 16.18
CA GLN A 87 0.89 -0.02 16.73
C GLN A 87 1.49 0.08 18.11
N PHE A 88 1.93 1.29 18.45
CA PHE A 88 2.12 1.67 19.84
C PHE A 88 0.77 1.97 20.49
N ARG A 89 0.35 1.14 21.44
CA ARG A 89 -0.87 1.34 22.23
C ARG A 89 -0.58 1.40 23.70
N LYS A 90 -1.48 2.05 24.43
CA LYS A 90 -1.42 2.13 25.89
C LYS A 90 -2.15 0.91 26.46
N ASN A 91 -1.41 0.01 27.11
CA ASN A 91 -2.00 -1.13 27.80
C ASN A 91 -2.77 -0.66 29.06
N SER A 92 -3.58 -1.52 29.66
CA SER A 92 -4.33 -1.33 30.91
C SER A 92 -3.48 -0.74 32.05
N SER A 93 -2.18 -1.05 32.10
CA SER A 93 -1.23 -0.48 33.07
C SER A 93 -0.68 0.91 32.70
N LYS A 94 -1.30 1.59 31.73
CA LYS A 94 -0.90 2.92 31.22
C LYS A 94 0.50 2.99 30.59
N ARG A 95 1.11 1.85 30.26
CA ARG A 95 2.41 1.77 29.56
C ARG A 95 2.22 1.65 28.05
N ILE A 96 3.12 2.25 27.29
CA ILE A 96 3.16 2.13 25.83
C ILE A 96 3.79 0.77 25.49
N VAL A 97 3.08 -0.03 24.70
CA VAL A 97 3.53 -1.34 24.23
C VAL A 97 3.25 -1.47 22.73
N ASN A 98 4.05 -2.31 22.05
CA ASN A 98 3.78 -2.72 20.69
C ASN A 98 2.67 -3.77 20.70
N GLU A 99 1.56 -3.48 20.03
CA GLU A 99 0.45 -4.41 19.85
C GLU A 99 0.27 -4.70 18.35
N GLU A 100 0.00 -5.96 18.04
CA GLU A 100 -0.31 -6.40 16.69
C GLU A 100 -1.71 -5.92 16.29
N ILE A 101 -1.78 -5.14 15.22
CA ILE A 101 -3.05 -4.62 14.67
C ILE A 101 -3.60 -5.61 13.65
N GLY A 102 -2.73 -6.18 12.84
CA GLY A 102 -3.15 -6.95 11.68
C GLY A 102 -1.99 -7.37 10.79
N VAL A 103 -2.38 -8.07 9.73
CA VAL A 103 -1.48 -8.57 8.71
C VAL A 103 -1.87 -7.93 7.38
N TRP A 104 -0.87 -7.42 6.66
CA TRP A 104 -1.02 -6.95 5.30
C TRP A 104 -0.51 -8.03 4.34
N SER A 105 -1.37 -8.48 3.43
CA SER A 105 -0.96 -9.37 2.34
C SER A 105 -0.69 -8.56 1.08
N THR A 106 0.34 -8.92 0.31
CA THR A 106 0.72 -8.19 -0.92
C THR A 106 -0.39 -8.10 -1.96
N ASN A 107 -1.33 -9.06 -1.95
CA ASN A 107 -2.45 -9.13 -2.90
C ASN A 107 -3.79 -8.67 -2.30
N ALA A 108 -3.82 -8.20 -1.05
CA ALA A 108 -5.06 -7.88 -0.35
C ALA A 108 -4.95 -6.62 0.52
N SER A 109 -6.08 -6.19 1.06
CA SER A 109 -6.16 -5.11 2.04
C SER A 109 -5.65 -5.54 3.42
N LEU A 110 -5.50 -4.57 4.32
CA LEU A 110 -5.18 -4.78 5.73
C LEU A 110 -6.24 -5.70 6.35
N VAL A 111 -5.82 -6.85 6.86
CA VAL A 111 -6.68 -7.72 7.63
C VAL A 111 -6.37 -7.49 9.11
N TYR A 112 -7.34 -6.93 9.82
CA TYR A 112 -7.20 -6.74 11.26
C TYR A 112 -7.20 -8.08 12.00
N THR A 113 -6.31 -8.21 12.98
CA THR A 113 -6.27 -9.36 13.89
C THR A 113 -7.44 -9.27 14.88
N LYS A 114 -7.93 -10.41 15.40
CA LYS A 114 -9.20 -10.58 16.14
C LYS A 114 -9.62 -9.51 17.18
N ASN A 115 -8.67 -8.79 17.78
CA ASN A 115 -8.95 -7.76 18.79
C ASN A 115 -8.85 -6.31 18.28
N SER A 116 -8.42 -6.14 17.03
CA SER A 116 -8.27 -4.85 16.38
C SER A 116 -9.38 -4.66 15.36
N THR A 117 -9.97 -3.47 15.34
CA THR A 117 -10.92 -3.00 14.34
C THR A 117 -10.55 -1.56 14.00
N GLU A 118 -11.18 -0.97 13.00
CA GLU A 118 -10.97 0.44 12.67
C GLU A 118 -11.26 1.36 13.88
N GLU A 119 -12.30 1.04 14.65
CA GLU A 119 -12.73 1.79 15.83
C GLU A 119 -11.75 1.68 17.01
N THR A 120 -11.10 0.53 17.19
CA THR A 120 -10.09 0.37 18.26
C THR A 120 -8.72 0.87 17.85
N THR A 121 -8.45 0.91 16.54
CA THR A 121 -7.17 1.36 15.98
C THR A 121 -7.09 2.87 15.92
N TRP A 122 -8.21 3.53 15.62
CA TRP A 122 -8.27 4.96 15.47
C TRP A 122 -9.32 5.55 16.41
N PRO A 123 -8.94 6.47 17.33
CA PRO A 123 -9.85 6.96 18.37
C PRO A 123 -11.07 7.73 17.82
N PHE A 124 -11.00 8.23 16.59
CA PHE A 124 -12.06 9.01 15.94
C PHE A 124 -12.37 8.51 14.53
N GLY A 125 -12.13 7.22 14.26
CA GLY A 125 -12.21 6.64 12.92
C GLY A 125 -10.97 6.91 12.07
N ILE A 126 -10.95 6.35 10.87
CA ILE A 126 -9.79 6.43 9.96
C ILE A 126 -9.52 7.90 9.62
N PRO A 127 -8.28 8.40 9.85
CA PRO A 127 -7.94 9.76 9.50
C PRO A 127 -7.98 9.94 7.98
N TYR A 128 -8.62 11.01 7.53
CA TYR A 128 -8.59 11.40 6.12
C TYR A 128 -7.25 12.06 5.80
N ASP A 129 -6.75 11.80 4.59
CA ASP A 129 -5.63 12.58 4.05
C ASP A 129 -6.19 13.91 3.53
N GLY A 130 -5.85 15.00 4.21
CA GLY A 130 -6.28 16.36 3.86
C GLY A 130 -7.25 17.01 4.85
N VAL A 131 -7.78 18.16 4.46
CA VAL A 131 -8.70 18.98 5.25
C VAL A 131 -10.03 19.13 4.52
N SER A 132 -11.15 19.04 5.24
CA SER A 132 -12.45 19.32 4.66
C SER A 132 -12.59 20.82 4.42
N VAL A 133 -12.69 21.21 3.15
CA VAL A 133 -12.96 22.60 2.76
C VAL A 133 -14.46 22.81 2.76
N VAL A 134 -14.99 23.41 3.82
CA VAL A 134 -16.39 23.82 3.89
C VAL A 134 -16.50 25.24 3.34
N ILE A 135 -17.10 25.39 2.16
CA ILE A 135 -17.41 26.71 1.58
C ILE A 135 -18.64 27.25 2.29
N VAL A 136 -18.44 28.19 3.21
CA VAL A 136 -19.52 28.90 3.89
C VAL A 136 -19.88 30.12 3.06
N ILE A 137 -21.10 30.15 2.50
CA ILE A 137 -21.65 31.33 1.85
C ILE A 137 -22.23 32.21 2.94
N ASN A 138 -21.55 33.30 3.29
CA ASN A 138 -22.06 34.29 4.23
C ASN A 138 -23.19 35.09 3.59
N THR A 139 -24.44 34.71 3.90
CA THR A 139 -25.63 35.49 3.52
C THR A 139 -25.98 36.50 4.60
N VAL A 140 -26.51 37.66 4.20
CA VAL A 140 -27.04 38.65 5.14
C VAL A 140 -28.22 38.07 5.91
N HIS A 141 -28.32 38.38 7.21
CA HIS A 141 -29.39 37.88 8.06
C HIS A 141 -30.76 38.35 7.56
N ALA A 142 -31.70 37.42 7.42
CA ALA A 142 -33.01 37.69 6.80
C ALA A 142 -33.79 38.82 7.50
N SER A 143 -33.65 38.96 8.83
CA SER A 143 -34.31 40.04 9.57
C SER A 143 -33.84 41.44 9.17
N LEU A 144 -32.54 41.61 8.90
CA LEU A 144 -31.97 42.90 8.50
C LEU A 144 -32.50 43.28 7.12
N THR A 145 -32.53 42.33 6.19
CA THR A 145 -33.07 42.52 4.85
C THR A 145 -34.54 42.94 4.90
N SER A 146 -35.36 42.31 5.73
CA SER A 146 -36.79 42.65 5.88
C SER A 146 -37.01 44.08 6.38
N ILE A 147 -36.24 44.52 7.39
CA ILE A 147 -36.35 45.89 7.92
C ILE A 147 -35.99 46.91 6.84
N MET A 148 -34.89 46.68 6.12
CA MET A 148 -34.44 47.58 5.04
C MET A 148 -35.46 47.67 3.90
N ILE A 149 -36.13 46.57 3.56
CA ILE A 149 -37.22 46.56 2.56
C ILE A 149 -38.40 47.42 3.04
N ILE A 150 -38.83 47.28 4.29
CA ILE A 150 -39.96 48.06 4.84
C ILE A 150 -39.65 49.56 4.86
N PHE A 151 -38.44 49.95 5.29
CA PHE A 151 -38.04 51.35 5.26
C PHE A 151 -37.98 51.91 3.83
N SER A 152 -37.46 51.11 2.89
CA SER A 152 -37.41 51.49 1.46
C SER A 152 -38.80 51.71 0.87
N THR A 153 -39.76 50.81 1.14
CA THR A 153 -41.13 50.94 0.61
C THR A 153 -41.85 52.16 1.16
N VAL A 154 -41.69 52.47 2.45
CA VAL A 154 -42.26 53.68 3.06
C VAL A 154 -41.67 54.94 2.45
N GLY A 155 -40.35 54.99 2.23
CA GLY A 155 -39.67 56.12 1.60
C GLY A 155 -40.13 56.38 0.17
N ILE A 156 -40.36 55.31 -0.61
CA ILE A 156 -40.89 55.41 -1.98
C ILE A 156 -42.32 55.96 -1.95
N LEU A 157 -43.20 55.44 -1.09
CA LEU A 157 -44.58 55.91 -0.96
C LEU A 157 -44.65 57.40 -0.56
N PHE A 158 -43.81 57.81 0.38
CA PHE A 158 -43.69 59.21 0.79
C PHE A 158 -43.25 60.11 -0.38
N SER A 159 -42.25 59.69 -1.14
CA SER A 159 -41.74 60.42 -2.30
C SER A 159 -42.82 60.59 -3.38
N VAL A 160 -43.59 59.54 -3.66
CA VAL A 160 -44.72 59.60 -4.61
C VAL A 160 -45.81 60.55 -4.10
N ALA A 161 -46.14 60.53 -2.81
CA ALA A 161 -47.12 61.45 -2.24
C ALA A 161 -46.69 62.91 -2.36
N CYS A 162 -45.42 63.22 -2.06
CA CYS A 162 -44.84 64.54 -2.27
C CYS A 162 -44.90 64.97 -3.74
N LEU A 163 -44.64 64.05 -4.67
CA LEU A 163 -44.70 64.32 -6.12
C LEU A 163 -46.13 64.64 -6.57
N VAL A 164 -47.12 63.87 -6.13
CA VAL A 164 -48.54 64.11 -6.42
C VAL A 164 -48.99 65.47 -5.84
N PHE A 165 -48.61 65.75 -4.60
CA PHE A 165 -48.88 67.04 -3.97
C PHE A 165 -48.25 68.20 -4.77
N ASN A 166 -46.98 68.05 -5.15
CA ASN A 166 -46.28 69.05 -5.96
C ASN A 166 -46.99 69.30 -7.29
N PHE A 167 -47.44 68.25 -7.98
CA PHE A 167 -48.17 68.38 -9.24
C PHE A 167 -49.52 69.08 -9.07
N TYR A 168 -50.28 68.73 -8.03
CA TYR A 168 -51.60 69.32 -7.78
C TYR A 168 -51.53 70.82 -7.48
N PHE A 169 -50.56 71.25 -6.67
CA PHE A 169 -50.39 72.66 -6.30
C PHE A 169 -49.58 73.49 -7.30
N ARG A 170 -49.07 72.88 -8.38
CA ARG A 170 -48.28 73.57 -9.40
C ARG A 170 -49.06 74.60 -10.21
N ASN A 171 -50.39 74.47 -10.28
CA ASN A 171 -51.25 75.30 -11.14
C ASN A 171 -52.11 76.31 -10.35
N GLN A 172 -51.79 76.57 -9.07
CA GLN A 172 -52.46 77.54 -8.20
C GLN A 172 -51.70 78.87 -8.03
N THR A 173 -50.79 79.19 -8.96
CA THR A 173 -50.18 80.53 -9.11
C THR A 173 -50.70 81.18 -10.38
#